data_AF-A0AAV1G535-F1
#
_entry.id   AF-A0AAV1G535-F1
#
_cell.length_a   1.000
_cell.length_b   1.000
_cell.length_c   1.000
_cell.angle_alpha   90.00
_cell.angle_beta   90.00
_cell.angle_gamma   90.00
#
_symmetry.space_group_name_H-M   'P 1'
#
loop_
_entity.id
_entity.type
_entity.pdbx_description
1 polymer ?
#
loop_
_entity_poly.entity_id
_entity_poly.type
_entity_poly.pdbx_seq_one_letter_code
_entity_poly.pdbx_strand_id
1 'polypeptide(L)'
;MYKVVKTALIQCTYTFKSLIQFFYLFCRWPEFVKNYAPWWASHTLDWLNYGKNVHVVHFEELKRDLFSQLKGMVQFLGPKVSEDRLLCVEGQKDGNFKRSGLRKLEYDPYTAEMRANINELIRTVDAALKKRKMPGAPEEYLPR
;
A
#
# COMPACT_ATOMS: atom_id res chain seq x y z
N MET A 1 12.31 -15.96 14.55
CA MET A 1 10.89 -15.56 14.37
C MET A 1 10.90 -14.25 13.58
N TYR A 2 10.63 -14.28 12.27
CA TYR A 2 10.71 -13.08 11.43
C TYR A 2 9.41 -12.28 11.57
N LYS A 3 9.52 -11.04 12.02
CA LYS A 3 8.43 -10.08 12.13
C LYS A 3 8.56 -9.15 10.94
N VAL A 4 7.55 -9.12 10.06
CA VAL A 4 7.59 -8.33 8.84
C VAL A 4 6.56 -7.22 8.94
N VAL A 5 6.99 -5.99 8.73
CA VAL A 5 6.10 -4.85 8.49
C VAL A 5 6.02 -4.66 6.98
N LYS A 6 4.84 -4.83 6.42
CA LYS A 6 4.57 -4.49 5.02
C LYS A 6 3.62 -3.32 4.97
N THR A 7 4.05 -2.26 4.30
CA THR A 7 3.16 -1.20 3.83
C THR A 7 2.29 -1.81 2.74
N ALA A 8 0.98 -1.89 2.96
CA ALA A 8 0.02 -2.35 1.96
C ALA A 8 -0.08 -1.28 0.86
N LEU A 9 0.87 -1.28 -0.06
CA LEU A 9 0.90 -0.34 -1.17
C LEU A 9 0.02 -0.89 -2.30
N ILE A 10 -1.25 -0.49 -2.36
CA ILE A 10 -1.95 -0.33 -3.64
C ILE A 10 -1.44 0.97 -4.27
N GLN A 11 -0.16 1.00 -4.59
CA GLN A 11 0.38 2.02 -5.48
C GLN A 11 0.21 1.53 -6.90
N CYS A 12 -1.06 1.38 -7.31
CA CYS A 12 -1.38 1.31 -8.72
C CYS A 12 -1.74 2.72 -9.23
N THR A 13 -2.39 3.56 -8.41
CA THR A 13 -2.88 4.90 -8.80
C THR A 13 -1.85 6.04 -8.69
N TYR A 14 -0.73 5.85 -8.00
CA TYR A 14 0.21 6.95 -7.69
C TYR A 14 1.66 6.68 -8.10
N THR A 15 1.86 5.69 -8.97
CA THR A 15 3.19 5.23 -9.34
C THR A 15 3.45 5.68 -10.76
N PHE A 16 4.44 6.56 -10.89
CA PHE A 16 5.06 7.02 -12.13
C PHE A 16 4.37 8.15 -12.89
N LYS A 17 4.64 9.41 -12.58
CA LYS A 17 4.50 10.44 -13.64
C LYS A 17 5.49 10.26 -14.79
N SER A 18 6.70 9.79 -14.50
CA SER A 18 7.75 9.61 -15.50
C SER A 18 7.55 8.36 -16.38
N LEU A 19 6.84 7.34 -15.90
CA LEU A 19 6.39 6.22 -16.75
C LEU A 19 4.93 6.36 -17.20
N ILE A 20 3.97 6.91 -16.45
CA ILE A 20 2.60 7.10 -16.96
C ILE A 20 2.64 7.98 -18.21
N GLN A 21 3.44 9.05 -18.26
CA GLN A 21 3.57 9.85 -19.49
C GLN A 21 4.32 9.12 -20.63
N PHE A 22 5.11 8.08 -20.32
CA PHE A 22 5.87 7.25 -21.27
C PHE A 22 5.14 5.94 -21.67
N PHE A 23 4.23 5.44 -20.83
CA PHE A 23 3.41 4.23 -20.98
C PHE A 23 2.01 4.55 -21.47
N TYR A 24 1.45 5.74 -21.20
CA TYR A 24 0.19 6.21 -21.81
C TYR A 24 0.29 6.27 -23.33
N LEU A 25 1.49 6.47 -23.86
CA LEU A 25 1.71 6.51 -25.31
C LEU A 25 1.76 5.12 -25.97
N PHE A 26 1.71 4.02 -25.20
CA PHE A 26 1.83 2.66 -25.76
C PHE A 26 0.65 1.77 -25.33
N CYS A 27 0.25 0.84 -26.21
CA CYS A 27 -0.69 -0.27 -25.98
C CYS A 27 -0.21 -1.27 -24.89
N ARG A 28 0.37 -0.80 -23.77
CA ARG A 28 0.99 -1.63 -22.73
C ARG A 28 0.47 -1.32 -21.33
N TRP A 29 -0.30 -0.23 -21.17
CA TRP A 29 -0.95 0.08 -19.90
C TRP A 29 -1.97 -0.99 -19.46
N PRO A 30 -2.88 -1.48 -20.33
CA PRO A 30 -3.75 -2.58 -19.98
C PRO A 30 -3.00 -3.83 -19.50
N GLU A 31 -1.92 -4.19 -20.18
CA GLU A 31 -1.06 -5.32 -19.88
C GLU A 31 -0.36 -5.12 -18.54
N PHE A 32 0.12 -3.91 -18.26
CA PHE A 32 0.70 -3.58 -16.97
C PHE A 32 -0.32 -3.82 -15.85
N VAL A 33 -1.53 -3.25 -15.96
CA VAL A 33 -2.57 -3.41 -14.93
C VAL A 33 -2.97 -4.88 -14.78
N LYS A 34 -3.17 -5.58 -15.89
CA LYS A 34 -3.53 -7.01 -15.94
C LYS A 34 -2.51 -7.91 -15.25
N ASN A 35 -1.22 -7.57 -15.28
CA ASN A 35 -0.17 -8.35 -14.63
C ASN A 35 0.06 -7.93 -13.17
N TYR A 36 0.12 -6.64 -12.89
CA TYR A 36 0.54 -6.13 -11.58
C TYR A 36 -0.59 -6.14 -10.53
N ALA A 37 -1.85 -5.93 -10.93
CA ALA A 37 -2.94 -5.96 -9.96
C ALA A 37 -3.13 -7.37 -9.34
N PRO A 38 -3.20 -8.46 -10.13
CA PRO A 38 -3.26 -9.81 -9.55
C PRO A 38 -2.00 -10.17 -8.77
N TRP A 39 -0.83 -9.73 -9.23
CA TRP A 39 0.43 -9.97 -8.51
C TRP A 39 0.46 -9.29 -7.14
N TRP A 40 -0.05 -8.06 -7.02
CA TRP A 40 -0.20 -7.41 -5.72
C TRP A 40 -1.13 -8.20 -4.79
N ALA A 41 -2.26 -8.65 -5.32
CA ALA A 41 -3.25 -9.39 -4.54
C ALA A 41 -2.69 -10.75 -4.08
N SER A 42 -2.10 -11.53 -4.99
CA SER A 42 -1.49 -12.82 -4.67
C SER A 42 -0.39 -12.68 -3.64
N HIS A 43 0.51 -11.70 -3.81
CA HIS A 43 1.58 -11.47 -2.86
C HIS A 43 1.03 -11.10 -1.47
N THR A 44 0.00 -10.26 -1.41
CA THR A 44 -0.65 -9.91 -0.14
C THR A 44 -1.30 -11.12 0.51
N LEU A 45 -2.05 -11.91 -0.26
CA LEU A 45 -2.69 -13.14 0.22
C LEU A 45 -1.66 -14.17 0.71
N ASP A 46 -0.53 -14.33 0.02
CA ASP A 46 0.55 -15.23 0.45
C ASP A 46 1.10 -14.83 1.81
N TRP A 47 1.33 -13.53 2.06
CA TRP A 47 1.71 -13.06 3.39
C TRP A 47 0.64 -13.34 4.43
N LEU A 48 -0.64 -13.19 4.08
CA LEU A 48 -1.74 -13.48 4.99
C LEU A 48 -1.92 -14.99 5.24
N ASN A 49 -1.59 -15.86 4.29
CA ASN A 49 -1.75 -17.31 4.43
C ASN A 49 -0.56 -17.95 5.14
N TYR A 50 0.65 -17.55 4.77
CA TYR A 50 1.89 -18.22 5.20
C TYR A 50 2.66 -17.42 6.26
N GLY A 51 2.35 -16.14 6.45
CA GLY A 51 2.97 -15.29 7.45
C GLY A 51 2.48 -15.63 8.87
N LYS A 52 3.40 -16.17 9.69
CA LYS A 52 3.12 -16.52 11.09
C LYS A 52 2.79 -15.30 11.95
N ASN A 53 3.65 -14.28 11.90
CA ASN A 53 3.49 -13.02 12.63
C ASN A 53 3.56 -11.85 11.65
N VAL A 54 2.40 -11.30 11.31
CA VAL A 54 2.27 -10.21 10.34
C VAL A 54 1.64 -9.01 11.02
N HIS A 55 2.24 -7.83 10.83
CA HIS A 55 1.66 -6.55 11.21
C HIS A 55 1.37 -5.76 9.94
N VAL A 56 0.10 -5.46 9.73
CA VAL A 56 -0.39 -4.73 8.56
C VAL A 56 -0.41 -3.25 8.88
N VAL A 57 0.26 -2.45 8.05
CA VAL A 57 0.26 -1.00 8.14
C VAL A 57 -0.18 -0.44 6.78
N HIS A 58 -1.21 0.39 6.80
CA HIS A 58 -1.71 1.06 5.61
C HIS A 58 -0.95 2.37 5.39
N PHE A 59 -0.70 2.71 4.13
CA PHE A 59 0.05 3.91 3.79
C PHE A 59 -0.70 5.19 4.19
N GLU A 60 -2.02 5.14 4.11
CA GLU A 60 -2.96 6.22 4.45
C GLU A 60 -2.86 6.57 5.93
N GLU A 61 -2.83 5.53 6.76
CA GLU A 61 -2.67 5.64 8.21
C GLU A 61 -1.29 6.21 8.55
N LEU A 62 -0.24 5.71 7.88
CA LEU A 62 1.13 6.20 8.07
C LEU A 62 1.29 7.67 7.67
N LYS A 63 0.55 8.12 6.65
CA LYS A 63 0.52 9.54 6.26
C LYS A 63 -0.27 10.41 7.24
N ARG A 64 -1.33 9.87 7.83
CA ARG A 64 -2.21 10.61 8.74
C ARG A 64 -1.61 10.76 10.13
N ASP A 65 -0.98 9.70 10.64
CA ASP A 65 -0.38 9.65 11.97
C ASP A 65 0.90 8.80 11.92
N LEU A 66 2.01 9.45 11.54
CA LEU A 66 3.29 8.78 11.39
C LEU A 66 3.81 8.26 12.73
N PHE A 67 3.75 9.08 13.78
CA PHE A 67 4.29 8.74 15.09
C PHE A 67 3.63 7.49 15.68
N SER A 68 2.29 7.44 15.73
CA SER A 68 1.59 6.29 16.32
C SER A 68 1.80 5.02 15.52
N GLN A 69 1.80 5.10 14.18
CA GLN A 69 2.05 3.94 13.32
C GLN A 69 3.49 3.42 13.49
N LEU A 70 4.49 4.31 13.52
CA LEU A 70 5.87 3.91 13.79
C LEU A 70 6.04 3.29 15.18
N LYS A 71 5.38 3.85 16.20
CA LYS A 71 5.38 3.27 17.55
C LYS A 71 4.83 1.85 17.53
N GLY A 72 3.68 1.63 16.88
CA GLY A 72 3.09 0.29 16.72
C GLY A 72 4.02 -0.69 15.99
N MET A 73 4.67 -0.24 14.92
CA MET A 73 5.64 -1.04 14.17
C MET A 73 6.83 -1.47 15.03
N VAL A 74 7.44 -0.54 15.79
CA VAL A 74 8.60 -0.85 16.64
C VAL A 74 8.20 -1.76 17.81
N GLN A 75 7.05 -1.52 18.43
CA GLN A 75 6.49 -2.39 19.46
C GLN A 75 6.26 -3.81 18.94
N PHE A 76 5.69 -3.92 17.73
CA PHE A 76 5.50 -5.21 17.09
C PHE A 76 6.83 -5.93 16.92
N LEU A 77 7.88 -5.27 16.43
CA LEU A 77 9.22 -5.83 16.25
C LEU A 77 9.84 -6.32 17.57
N GLY A 78 9.52 -5.70 18.71
CA GLY A 78 9.94 -6.14 20.04
C GLY A 78 11.10 -5.38 20.73
N PRO A 79 11.87 -4.48 20.07
CA PRO A 79 12.74 -3.56 20.80
C PRO A 79 11.95 -2.62 21.74
N LYS A 80 12.61 -2.15 22.81
CA LYS A 80 12.06 -1.05 23.62
C LYS A 80 11.91 0.19 22.74
N VAL A 81 10.73 0.80 22.79
CA VAL A 81 10.45 2.06 22.09
C VAL A 81 11.15 3.19 22.82
N SER A 82 11.97 3.97 22.09
CA SER A 82 12.47 5.26 22.55
C SER A 82 11.68 6.34 21.83
N GLU A 83 10.90 7.12 22.58
CA GLU A 83 10.06 8.18 22.00
C GLU A 83 10.91 9.27 21.35
N ASP A 84 12.05 9.64 21.95
CA ASP A 84 12.99 10.60 21.35
C ASP A 84 13.49 10.17 19.97
N ARG A 85 13.76 8.88 19.79
CA ARG A 85 14.16 8.34 18.49
C ARG A 85 13.01 8.32 17.48
N LEU A 86 11.79 8.07 17.92
CA LEU A 86 10.61 8.15 17.06
C LEU A 86 10.36 9.59 16.61
N LEU A 87 10.47 10.56 17.51
CA LEU A 87 10.36 11.99 17.19
C LEU A 87 11.43 12.44 16.21
N CYS A 88 12.66 11.92 16.34
CA CYS A 88 13.73 12.17 15.36
C CYS A 88 13.36 11.66 13.95
N VAL A 89 12.82 10.45 13.86
CA VAL A 89 12.36 9.89 12.56
C VAL A 89 11.20 10.70 12.00
N GLU A 90 10.26 11.14 12.82
CA GLU A 90 9.15 11.99 12.38
C GLU A 90 9.64 13.34 11.85
N GLY A 91 10.59 13.98 12.54
CA GLY A 91 11.24 15.22 12.09
C GLY A 91 12.05 15.05 10.81
N GLN A 92 12.52 13.83 10.51
CA GLN A 92 13.30 13.48 9.31
C GLN A 92 12.58 12.49 8.40
N LYS A 93 11.25 12.57 8.32
CA LYS A 93 10.41 11.65 7.53
C LYS A 93 10.64 11.70 6.00
N ASP A 94 11.34 12.73 5.55
CA ASP A 94 11.54 13.05 4.14
C ASP A 94 12.90 12.51 3.64
N GLY A 95 12.87 11.41 2.89
CA GLY A 95 14.08 10.81 2.29
C GLY A 95 14.46 11.39 0.91
N ASN A 96 15.59 10.91 0.36
CA ASN A 96 16.10 11.31 -0.97
C ASN A 96 15.23 10.82 -2.14
N PHE A 97 14.53 9.69 -1.96
CA PHE A 97 13.64 9.15 -2.97
C PHE A 97 12.25 9.78 -2.86
N LYS A 98 12.15 11.05 -3.28
CA LYS A 98 10.86 11.73 -3.42
C LYS A 98 10.32 11.55 -4.82
N ARG A 99 9.09 11.05 -4.93
CA ARG A 99 8.29 11.26 -6.14
C ARG A 99 7.62 12.63 -5.99
N SER A 100 7.60 13.44 -7.04
CA SER A 100 6.84 14.68 -7.06
C SER A 100 5.34 14.36 -7.03
N GLY A 101 4.82 14.05 -5.84
CA GLY A 101 3.39 13.82 -5.54
C GLY A 101 2.48 15.01 -5.83
N LEU A 102 3.02 16.06 -6.43
CA LEU A 102 2.43 17.37 -6.70
C LEU A 102 1.43 17.42 -7.86
N ARG A 103 1.16 16.32 -8.57
CA ARG A 103 -0.03 16.30 -9.44
C ARG A 103 -0.67 14.93 -9.32
N LYS A 104 -1.75 14.88 -8.55
CA LYS A 104 -2.80 13.87 -8.72
C LYS A 104 -3.23 13.98 -10.19
N LEU A 105 -3.36 12.86 -10.89
CA LEU A 105 -3.97 12.90 -12.21
C LEU A 105 -5.38 13.49 -12.04
N GLU A 106 -5.74 14.44 -12.87
CA GLU A 106 -7.09 15.05 -12.85
C GLU A 106 -8.16 14.07 -13.34
N TYR A 107 -7.74 12.99 -13.98
CA TYR A 107 -8.58 11.94 -14.53
C TYR A 107 -8.22 10.57 -13.95
N ASP A 108 -9.17 9.63 -13.98
CA ASP A 108 -8.94 8.23 -13.63
C ASP A 108 -8.21 7.54 -14.78
N PRO A 109 -6.99 7.01 -14.58
CA PRO A 109 -6.24 6.38 -15.66
C PRO A 109 -6.71 4.96 -16.01
N TYR A 110 -7.70 4.42 -15.30
CA TYR A 110 -8.21 3.07 -15.51
C TYR A 110 -9.47 3.06 -16.37
N THR A 111 -9.55 2.09 -17.28
CA THR A 111 -10.83 1.77 -17.93
C THR A 111 -11.79 1.14 -16.92
N ALA A 112 -13.09 1.15 -17.23
CA ALA A 112 -14.10 0.52 -16.38
C ALA A 112 -13.81 -0.97 -16.12
N GLU A 113 -13.34 -1.69 -17.13
CA GLU A 113 -12.94 -3.11 -17.01
C GLU A 113 -11.75 -3.27 -16.06
N MET A 114 -10.69 -2.48 -16.21
CA MET A 114 -9.54 -2.51 -15.31
C MET A 114 -9.95 -2.21 -13.87
N ARG A 115 -10.84 -1.23 -13.70
CA ARG A 115 -11.37 -0.83 -12.39
C ARG A 115 -12.16 -1.97 -11.75
N ALA A 116 -13.03 -2.64 -12.51
CA ALA A 116 -13.78 -3.80 -12.03
C ALA A 116 -12.83 -4.91 -11.54
N ASN A 117 -11.80 -5.24 -12.33
CA ASN A 117 -10.80 -6.23 -11.95
C ASN A 117 -10.02 -5.84 -10.68
N ILE A 118 -9.57 -4.59 -10.59
CA ILE A 118 -8.88 -4.08 -9.39
C ILE A 118 -9.80 -4.15 -8.16
N ASN A 119 -11.05 -3.73 -8.31
CA ASN A 119 -12.03 -3.71 -7.23
C ASN A 119 -12.34 -5.12 -6.70
N GLU A 120 -12.41 -6.12 -7.58
CA GLU A 120 -12.56 -7.52 -7.19
C GLU A 120 -11.37 -7.98 -6.33
N LEU A 121 -10.16 -7.72 -6.79
CA LEU A 121 -8.93 -8.06 -6.06
C LEU A 121 -8.85 -7.37 -4.69
N ILE A 122 -9.25 -6.10 -4.61
CA ILE A 122 -9.33 -5.35 -3.35
C ILE A 122 -10.31 -6.03 -2.38
N ARG A 123 -11.50 -6.41 -2.85
CA ARG A 123 -12.49 -7.12 -2.02
C ARG A 123 -11.95 -8.47 -1.53
N THR A 124 -11.25 -9.22 -2.38
CA THR A 124 -10.62 -10.49 -2.00
C THR A 124 -9.59 -10.29 -0.88
N VAL A 125 -8.70 -9.31 -1.02
CA VAL A 125 -7.69 -8.99 0.00
C VAL A 125 -8.33 -8.47 1.29
N ASP A 126 -9.31 -7.59 1.20
CA ASP A 126 -10.05 -7.06 2.36
C ASP A 126 -10.74 -8.17 3.15
N ALA A 127 -11.39 -9.10 2.47
CA ALA A 127 -12.00 -10.26 3.10
C ALA A 127 -10.97 -11.13 3.84
N ALA A 128 -9.79 -11.34 3.23
CA ALA A 128 -8.70 -12.08 3.86
C ALA A 128 -8.13 -11.38 5.11
N LEU A 129 -7.97 -10.06 5.06
CA LEU A 129 -7.56 -9.24 6.20
C LEU A 129 -8.57 -9.35 7.36
N LYS A 130 -9.86 -9.15 7.05
CA LYS A 130 -10.95 -9.24 8.03
C LYS A 130 -11.07 -10.63 8.65
N LYS A 131 -10.88 -11.69 7.85
CA LYS A 131 -10.85 -13.08 8.34
C LYS A 131 -9.76 -13.31 9.41
N ARG A 132 -8.64 -12.58 9.32
CA ARG A 132 -7.55 -12.62 10.32
C ARG A 132 -7.72 -11.59 11.45
N LYS A 133 -8.86 -10.89 11.54
CA LYS A 133 -9.12 -9.80 12.49
C LYS A 133 -8.08 -8.66 12.38
N MET A 134 -7.56 -8.44 11.18
CA MET A 134 -6.65 -7.34 10.87
C MET A 134 -7.43 -6.15 10.31
N PRO A 135 -6.88 -4.92 10.35
CA PRO A 135 -7.48 -3.78 9.67
C PRO A 135 -7.73 -4.11 8.19
N GLY A 136 -8.97 -3.92 7.74
CA GLY A 136 -9.36 -4.11 6.34
C GLY A 136 -8.67 -3.12 5.41
N ALA A 137 -8.94 -3.22 4.11
CA ALA A 137 -8.46 -2.24 3.15
C ALA A 137 -9.02 -0.84 3.48
N PRO A 138 -8.24 0.25 3.27
CA PRO A 138 -8.72 1.61 3.42
C PRO A 138 -10.05 1.85 2.67
N GLU A 139 -10.96 2.60 3.29
CA GLU A 139 -12.30 2.86 2.73
C GLU A 139 -12.22 3.55 1.36
N GLU A 140 -11.23 4.41 1.17
CA GLU A 140 -10.96 5.10 -0.10
C GLU A 140 -10.56 4.16 -1.26
N TYR A 141 -10.22 2.90 -0.97
CA TYR A 141 -9.95 1.87 -1.97
C TYR A 141 -11.16 0.98 -2.25
N LEU A 142 -12.16 1.00 -1.38
CA LEU A 142 -13.32 0.15 -1.54
C LEU A 142 -14.20 0.69 -2.69
N PRO A 143 -14.65 -0.18 -3.60
CA PRO A 143 -15.59 0.20 -4.64
C PRO A 143 -16.89 0.72 -4.01
N ARG A 144 -17.29 1.93 -4.39
CA ARG A 144 -18.59 2.51 -4.07
C ARG A 144 -19.72 1.84 -4.83
#